data_AF-A0A2G4G1N0-F1
#
_entry.id   AF-A0A2G4G1N0-F1
#
_cell.length_a   1.000
_cell.length_b   1.000
_cell.length_c   1.000
_cell.angle_alpha   90.00
_cell.angle_beta   90.00
_cell.angle_gamma   90.00
#
_symmetry.space_group_name_H-M   'P 1'
#
loop_
_entity.id
_entity.type
_entity.pdbx_description
1 polymer ?
#
loop_
_entity_poly.entity_id
_entity_poly.type
_entity_poly.pdbx_seq_one_letter_code
_entity_poly.pdbx_strand_id
1 'polypeptide(L)'
;MGFPRLRHQLALPALAASAALIAGAVALITGSQPTLAQGTPSLMEFRWDNTKDYRKLYFFMTDTQRLKRSEYYLILRPKDRKTAILKLSISIPSYFDAKIDPKRIKLCKMSEGGMMSRTKCQEIIPATIEVAANGGAIDIFPDTPVPDTGTIGVYMNIFNPFNIGMYQFNALAQAPGDVPMAGYLGSWLIQIDPPNN
;
A
#
# COMPACT_ATOMS: atom_id res chain seq x y z
N MET A 1 30.58 95.40 -11.62
CA MET A 1 29.70 94.53 -12.43
C MET A 1 29.17 93.46 -11.51
N GLY A 2 27.84 93.39 -11.36
CA GLY A 2 27.17 92.76 -10.22
C GLY A 2 26.76 91.30 -10.41
N PHE A 3 26.63 90.61 -9.28
CA PHE A 3 25.60 89.58 -9.02
C PHE A 3 24.31 90.33 -8.60
N PRO A 4 23.05 89.79 -8.69
CA PRO A 4 22.65 88.43 -8.25
C PRO A 4 21.41 87.79 -8.95
N ARG A 5 20.98 86.62 -8.45
CA ARG A 5 19.58 86.14 -8.17
C ARG A 5 19.13 84.79 -8.77
N LEU A 6 19.03 83.81 -7.85
CA LEU A 6 17.84 83.08 -7.39
C LEU A 6 16.76 82.55 -8.37
N ARG A 7 16.63 81.21 -8.34
CA ARG A 7 15.45 80.35 -8.07
C ARG A 7 14.34 80.10 -9.12
N HIS A 8 13.89 78.83 -9.05
CA HIS A 8 12.63 78.21 -9.52
C HIS A 8 12.72 77.62 -10.95
N GLN A 9 12.31 76.38 -11.22
CA GLN A 9 11.21 75.60 -10.65
C GLN A 9 11.39 74.09 -10.92
N LEU A 10 10.81 73.27 -10.04
CA LEU A 10 10.60 71.83 -10.23
C LEU A 10 9.75 71.55 -11.48
N ALA A 11 10.13 70.53 -12.25
CA ALA A 11 9.20 69.75 -13.05
C ALA A 11 9.70 68.30 -13.16
N LEU A 12 9.01 67.38 -12.49
CA LEU A 12 8.99 65.98 -12.89
C LEU A 12 8.30 65.89 -14.26
N PRO A 13 8.70 64.92 -15.10
CA PRO A 13 7.75 63.84 -15.33
C PRO A 13 8.36 62.47 -15.09
N ALA A 14 7.53 61.62 -14.50
CA ALA A 14 7.78 60.22 -14.22
C ALA A 14 8.14 59.44 -15.50
N LEU A 15 9.32 58.83 -15.51
CA LEU A 15 9.76 57.87 -16.53
C LEU A 15 10.82 56.95 -15.91
N ALA A 16 10.37 55.93 -15.19
CA ALA A 16 11.14 54.70 -14.92
C ALA A 16 10.24 53.66 -14.21
N ALA A 17 9.06 53.40 -14.77
CA ALA A 17 8.39 52.13 -14.51
C ALA A 17 9.05 51.10 -15.44
N SER A 18 9.87 50.20 -14.87
CA SER A 18 10.23 48.85 -15.36
C SER A 18 11.67 48.50 -14.98
N ALA A 19 11.89 48.14 -13.72
CA ALA A 19 13.10 47.42 -13.34
C ALA A 19 12.71 46.27 -12.39
N ALA A 20 12.57 45.09 -13.02
CA ALA A 20 12.82 43.78 -12.44
C ALA A 20 12.04 43.35 -11.19
N LEU A 21 10.77 43.00 -11.38
CA LEU A 21 10.15 41.88 -10.65
C LEU A 21 10.74 40.56 -11.19
N ILE A 22 11.96 40.19 -10.76
CA ILE A 22 12.52 38.84 -11.04
C ILE A 22 13.19 38.27 -9.77
N ALA A 23 12.54 38.45 -8.62
CA ALA A 23 12.99 37.87 -7.35
C ALA A 23 11.85 37.20 -6.56
N GLY A 24 10.85 36.66 -7.27
CA GLY A 24 9.76 35.91 -6.66
C GLY A 24 9.31 34.79 -7.58
N ALA A 25 9.00 33.63 -7.00
CA ALA A 25 8.51 32.41 -7.66
C ALA A 25 9.57 31.45 -8.26
N VAL A 26 10.63 31.13 -7.50
CA VAL A 26 11.23 29.78 -7.57
C VAL A 26 11.00 29.08 -6.24
N ALA A 27 9.73 28.88 -5.91
CA ALA A 27 9.32 27.97 -4.87
C ALA A 27 7.99 27.34 -5.32
N LEU A 28 7.84 26.04 -5.08
CA LEU A 28 6.62 25.24 -5.27
C LEU A 28 6.41 24.57 -6.65
N ILE A 29 7.38 23.77 -7.10
CA ILE A 29 7.04 22.61 -7.96
C ILE A 29 7.86 21.37 -7.59
N THR A 30 8.02 21.08 -6.31
CA THR A 30 8.24 19.67 -5.91
C THR A 30 6.87 19.01 -5.86
N GLY A 31 6.34 18.71 -7.05
CA GLY A 31 5.10 17.96 -7.20
C GLY A 31 5.23 16.63 -6.47
N SER A 32 4.49 16.48 -5.37
CA SER A 32 4.28 15.18 -4.74
C SER A 32 3.45 14.36 -5.72
N GLN A 33 4.08 13.41 -6.43
CA GLN A 33 3.34 12.60 -7.38
C GLN A 33 2.26 11.80 -6.65
N PRO A 34 1.04 11.70 -7.21
CA PRO A 34 -0.05 10.97 -6.57
C PRO A 34 0.35 9.49 -6.41
N THR A 35 0.31 9.00 -5.17
CA THR A 35 0.44 7.57 -4.89
C THR A 35 -0.84 6.89 -5.32
N LEU A 36 -0.76 5.93 -6.23
CA LEU A 36 -1.91 5.14 -6.64
C LEU A 36 -2.15 4.07 -5.58
N ALA A 37 -3.16 4.28 -4.74
CA ALA A 37 -3.61 3.25 -3.80
C ALA A 37 -4.51 2.25 -4.55
N GLN A 38 -4.32 0.96 -4.27
CA GLN A 38 -5.11 -0.11 -4.86
C GLN A 38 -5.87 -0.86 -3.77
N GLY A 39 -7.16 -1.07 -3.97
CA GLY A 39 -7.97 -2.00 -3.20
C GLY A 39 -8.52 -3.10 -4.09
N THR A 40 -9.04 -4.17 -3.49
CA THR A 40 -9.73 -5.20 -4.27
C THR A 40 -10.96 -4.62 -4.98
N PRO A 41 -11.09 -4.81 -6.30
CA PRO A 41 -12.23 -4.28 -7.05
C PRO A 41 -13.54 -4.91 -6.54
N SER A 42 -14.53 -4.07 -6.22
CA SER A 42 -15.83 -4.47 -5.65
C SER A 42 -16.85 -4.93 -6.69
N LEU A 43 -16.71 -4.49 -7.95
CA LEU A 43 -17.76 -4.54 -8.98
C LEU A 43 -17.62 -5.69 -9.99
N MET A 44 -17.25 -6.89 -9.52
CA MET A 44 -16.88 -8.07 -10.34
C MET A 44 -15.49 -7.96 -10.99
N GLU A 45 -14.75 -9.05 -10.91
CA GLU A 45 -13.46 -9.21 -11.59
C GLU A 45 -13.68 -10.10 -12.79
N PHE A 46 -13.36 -9.61 -13.99
CA PHE A 46 -13.45 -10.42 -15.19
C PHE A 46 -12.27 -11.39 -15.22
N ARG A 47 -12.58 -12.68 -15.04
CA ARG A 47 -11.63 -13.78 -15.21
C ARG A 47 -12.05 -14.61 -16.42
N TRP A 48 -11.07 -14.95 -17.26
CA TRP A 48 -11.26 -15.81 -18.43
C TRP A 48 -11.68 -17.22 -18.04
N ASP A 49 -11.20 -17.70 -16.88
CA ASP A 49 -11.58 -18.97 -16.28
C ASP A 49 -12.28 -18.73 -14.93
N ASN A 50 -13.52 -19.22 -14.81
CA ASN A 50 -14.36 -19.13 -13.61
C ASN A 50 -14.44 -20.50 -12.92
N THR A 51 -13.31 -20.97 -12.39
CA THR A 51 -13.29 -22.16 -11.55
C THR A 51 -14.00 -21.89 -10.22
N LYS A 52 -14.89 -22.79 -9.78
CA LYS A 52 -15.64 -22.70 -8.52
C LYS A 52 -14.74 -22.60 -7.28
N ASP A 53 -13.51 -23.07 -7.37
CA ASP A 53 -12.57 -23.13 -6.26
C ASP A 53 -11.84 -21.81 -6.01
N TYR A 54 -11.86 -20.88 -6.96
CA TYR A 54 -11.23 -19.57 -6.77
C TYR A 54 -12.08 -18.70 -5.84
N ARG A 55 -11.48 -18.28 -4.72
CA ARG A 55 -12.08 -17.36 -3.75
C ARG A 55 -11.27 -16.09 -3.70
N LYS A 56 -11.88 -14.97 -4.05
CA LYS A 56 -11.23 -13.64 -4.00
C LYS A 56 -11.21 -13.11 -2.57
N LEU A 57 -10.01 -12.85 -2.06
CA LEU A 57 -9.80 -12.21 -0.77
C LEU A 57 -9.63 -10.69 -0.93
N TYR A 58 -9.97 -9.96 0.13
CA TYR A 58 -9.86 -8.51 0.13
C TYR A 58 -8.45 -8.08 0.53
N PHE A 59 -7.89 -7.10 -0.15
CA PHE A 59 -6.64 -6.45 0.20
C PHE A 59 -6.72 -4.95 -0.08
N PHE A 60 -5.82 -4.22 0.57
CA PHE A 60 -5.57 -2.82 0.31
C PHE A 60 -4.06 -2.57 0.28
N MET A 61 -3.62 -1.72 -0.63
CA MET A 61 -2.23 -1.35 -0.84
C MET A 61 -2.14 0.16 -1.01
N THR A 62 -1.16 0.79 -0.35
CA THR A 62 -1.05 2.26 -0.36
C THR A 62 -0.43 2.84 -1.63
N ASP A 63 0.48 2.11 -2.26
CA ASP A 63 1.18 2.53 -3.48
C ASP A 63 1.38 1.34 -4.42
N THR A 64 0.99 1.46 -5.69
CA THR A 64 1.16 0.44 -6.74
C THR A 64 2.43 0.60 -7.55
N GLN A 65 3.17 1.70 -7.41
CA GLN A 65 4.30 1.98 -8.28
C GLN A 65 5.49 1.06 -7.99
N ARG A 66 6.15 0.61 -9.06
CA ARG A 66 7.41 -0.13 -9.02
C ARG A 66 8.45 0.51 -8.08
N LEU A 67 9.13 -0.30 -7.27
CA LEU A 67 10.17 0.11 -6.31
C LEU A 67 9.77 1.17 -5.26
N LYS A 68 8.49 1.55 -5.16
CA LYS A 68 8.00 2.39 -4.06
C LYS A 68 7.74 1.55 -2.82
N ARG A 69 7.90 2.18 -1.65
CA ARG A 69 7.51 1.56 -0.39
C ARG A 69 5.99 1.56 -0.31
N SER A 70 5.42 0.41 -0.02
CA SER A 70 3.98 0.24 0.07
C SER A 70 3.60 -0.60 1.28
N GLU A 71 2.50 -0.22 1.90
CA GLU A 71 1.87 -0.99 2.95
C GLU A 71 0.79 -1.86 2.35
N TYR A 72 0.91 -3.17 2.53
CA TYR A 72 -0.06 -4.14 2.09
C TYR A 72 -0.85 -4.62 3.30
N TYR A 73 -2.16 -4.54 3.17
CA TYR A 73 -3.14 -5.01 4.12
C TYR A 73 -3.87 -6.19 3.49
N LEU A 74 -3.40 -7.40 3.77
CA LEU A 74 -3.98 -8.65 3.27
C LEU A 74 -5.07 -9.11 4.24
N ILE A 75 -6.33 -8.86 3.91
CA ILE A 75 -7.45 -8.99 4.83
C ILE A 75 -8.16 -10.33 4.64
N LEU A 76 -8.46 -10.98 5.76
CA LEU A 76 -9.29 -12.17 5.89
C LEU A 76 -10.54 -11.82 6.70
N ARG A 77 -11.70 -11.82 6.03
CA ARG A 77 -12.98 -11.52 6.69
C ARG A 77 -13.52 -12.79 7.37
N PRO A 78 -14.45 -12.65 8.34
CA PRO A 78 -15.12 -13.80 8.94
C PRO A 78 -15.72 -14.75 7.89
N LYS A 79 -16.31 -14.23 6.81
CA LYS A 79 -16.89 -15.05 5.72
C LYS A 79 -15.85 -15.87 4.93
N ASP A 80 -14.58 -15.49 5.00
CA ASP A 80 -13.51 -16.13 4.23
C ASP A 80 -13.01 -17.40 4.96
N ARG A 81 -13.30 -17.53 6.26
CA ARG A 81 -12.88 -18.64 7.15
C ARG A 81 -14.07 -19.29 7.86
N LYS A 82 -14.03 -20.61 8.06
CA LYS A 82 -15.07 -21.35 8.80
C LYS A 82 -14.57 -21.90 10.14
N THR A 83 -13.27 -21.84 10.37
CA THR A 83 -12.59 -22.46 11.51
C THR A 83 -11.57 -21.50 12.08
N ALA A 84 -11.16 -21.75 13.32
CA ALA A 84 -10.00 -21.07 13.90
C ALA A 84 -8.72 -21.37 13.11
N ILE A 85 -7.75 -20.46 13.17
CA ILE A 85 -6.48 -20.56 12.43
C ILE A 85 -5.35 -20.84 13.41
N LEU A 86 -4.68 -21.98 13.22
CA LEU A 86 -3.47 -22.39 13.95
C LEU A 86 -2.19 -21.99 13.18
N LYS A 87 -2.23 -22.11 11.86
CA LYS A 87 -1.14 -21.70 10.95
C LYS A 87 -1.77 -21.00 9.76
N LEU A 88 -1.24 -19.84 9.39
CA LEU A 88 -1.56 -19.14 8.15
C LEU A 88 -0.33 -19.15 7.26
N SER A 89 -0.44 -19.74 6.08
CA SER A 89 0.61 -19.74 5.05
C SER A 89 0.16 -18.91 3.86
N ILE A 90 1.00 -17.96 3.44
CA ILE A 90 0.78 -17.13 2.26
C ILE A 90 1.80 -17.53 1.21
N SER A 91 1.34 -18.16 0.14
CA SER A 91 2.19 -18.50 -1.01
C SER A 91 2.29 -17.31 -1.95
N ILE A 92 3.53 -16.95 -2.28
CA ILE A 92 3.89 -15.82 -3.13
C ILE A 92 4.53 -16.39 -4.40
N PRO A 93 4.15 -15.88 -5.58
CA PRO A 93 4.71 -16.36 -6.84
C PRO A 93 6.21 -16.06 -6.93
N SER A 94 6.98 -16.98 -7.50
CA SER A 94 8.45 -16.86 -7.61
C SER A 94 8.94 -15.66 -8.40
N TYR A 95 8.10 -15.10 -9.27
CA TYR A 95 8.42 -13.93 -10.08
C TYR A 95 8.21 -12.59 -9.34
N PHE A 96 7.73 -12.63 -8.09
CA PHE A 96 7.62 -11.48 -7.20
C PHE A 96 8.98 -11.17 -6.55
N ASP A 97 9.80 -10.41 -7.28
CA ASP A 97 11.15 -10.02 -6.86
C ASP A 97 11.12 -8.83 -5.89
N ALA A 98 10.69 -9.09 -4.65
CA ALA A 98 10.69 -8.12 -3.56
C ALA A 98 11.36 -8.69 -2.30
N LYS A 99 12.06 -7.83 -1.56
CA LYS A 99 12.66 -8.21 -0.27
C LYS A 99 11.60 -8.18 0.83
N ILE A 100 11.29 -9.36 1.35
CA ILE A 100 10.30 -9.55 2.40
C ILE A 100 11.01 -9.82 3.72
N ASP A 101 11.03 -8.82 4.60
CA ASP A 101 11.61 -8.94 5.93
C ASP A 101 10.55 -9.42 6.94
N PRO A 102 10.76 -10.53 7.69
CA PRO A 102 9.78 -11.02 8.68
C PRO A 102 9.46 -9.97 9.75
N LYS A 103 10.43 -9.10 10.09
CA LYS A 103 10.28 -8.03 11.09
C LYS A 103 9.27 -6.94 10.69
N ARG A 104 8.97 -6.82 9.39
CA ARG A 104 8.02 -5.82 8.86
C ARG A 104 6.64 -6.40 8.56
N ILE A 105 6.44 -7.66 8.90
CA ILE A 105 5.17 -8.36 8.78
C ILE A 105 4.55 -8.42 10.17
N LYS A 106 3.23 -8.20 10.25
CA LYS A 106 2.46 -8.31 11.48
C LYS A 106 1.13 -8.97 11.19
N LEU A 107 0.71 -9.88 12.06
CA LEU A 107 -0.67 -10.34 12.10
C LEU A 107 -1.47 -9.38 12.98
N CYS A 108 -2.62 -8.90 12.52
CA CYS A 108 -3.46 -8.03 13.34
C CYS A 108 -4.94 -8.17 13.06
N LYS A 109 -5.74 -7.73 14.04
CA LYS A 109 -7.15 -7.40 13.80
C LYS A 109 -7.21 -6.16 12.92
N MET A 110 -7.91 -6.29 11.80
CA MET A 110 -7.96 -5.25 10.78
C MET A 110 -9.33 -4.61 10.72
N SER A 111 -9.35 -3.29 10.55
CA SER A 111 -10.53 -2.55 10.15
C SER A 111 -10.49 -2.36 8.65
N GLU A 112 -11.46 -2.92 7.94
CA GLU A 112 -11.65 -2.70 6.50
C GLU A 112 -12.01 -1.23 6.27
N GLY A 113 -11.16 -0.53 5.51
CA GLY A 113 -11.43 0.84 5.09
C GLY A 113 -12.51 0.90 4.02
N GLY A 114 -13.19 2.04 3.95
CA GLY A 114 -14.17 2.35 2.91
C GLY A 114 -14.13 3.85 2.59
N MET A 115 -15.25 4.39 2.10
CA MET A 115 -15.33 5.81 1.73
C MET A 115 -14.99 6.77 2.90
N MET A 116 -15.34 6.37 4.12
CA MET A 116 -15.28 7.22 5.32
C MET A 116 -14.08 6.93 6.24
N SER A 117 -13.38 5.81 6.03
CA SER A 117 -12.32 5.36 6.94
C SER A 117 -11.21 4.66 6.16
N ARG A 118 -9.96 4.88 6.59
CA ARG A 118 -8.80 4.17 6.03
C ARG A 118 -8.69 2.79 6.64
N THR A 119 -8.20 1.84 5.85
CA THR A 119 -7.80 0.52 6.33
C THR A 119 -6.69 0.67 7.37
N LYS A 120 -6.85 0.05 8.53
CA LYS A 120 -5.88 0.14 9.63
C LYS A 120 -5.75 -1.19 10.37
N CYS A 121 -4.52 -1.44 10.82
CA CYS A 121 -4.18 -2.49 11.76
C CYS A 121 -4.49 -1.99 13.18
N GLN A 122 -5.51 -2.53 13.85
CA GLN A 122 -5.97 -2.04 15.16
C GLN A 122 -5.17 -2.66 16.30
N GLU A 123 -5.22 -3.99 16.41
CA GLU A 123 -4.58 -4.75 17.48
C GLU A 123 -3.63 -5.78 16.88
N ILE A 124 -2.37 -5.76 17.29
CA ILE A 124 -1.38 -6.74 16.84
C ILE A 124 -1.62 -8.05 17.59
N ILE A 125 -1.78 -9.13 16.84
CA ILE A 125 -1.88 -10.49 17.36
C ILE A 125 -0.45 -11.04 17.42
N PRO A 126 0.02 -11.51 18.59
CA PRO A 126 1.35 -12.08 18.70
C PRO A 126 1.42 -13.37 17.87
N ALA A 127 2.41 -13.41 16.98
CA ALA A 127 2.63 -14.53 16.08
C ALA A 127 4.12 -14.61 15.71
N THR A 128 4.61 -15.84 15.59
CA THR A 128 5.92 -16.12 15.00
C THR A 128 5.78 -16.14 13.49
N ILE A 129 6.65 -15.40 12.79
CA ILE A 129 6.60 -15.23 11.34
C ILE A 129 7.88 -15.78 10.74
N GLU A 130 7.72 -16.78 9.88
CA GLU A 130 8.79 -17.43 9.14
C GLU A 130 8.61 -17.13 7.65
N VAL A 131 9.67 -16.65 7.01
CA VAL A 131 9.69 -16.43 5.56
C VAL A 131 10.61 -17.48 4.97
N ALA A 132 10.13 -18.20 3.96
CA ALA A 132 10.94 -19.18 3.26
C ALA A 132 12.18 -18.50 2.67
N ALA A 133 13.31 -19.22 2.61
CA ALA A 133 14.59 -18.64 2.15
C ALA A 133 14.52 -18.07 0.73
N ASN A 134 13.61 -18.58 -0.10
CA ASN A 134 13.35 -18.11 -1.46
C ASN A 134 12.31 -16.98 -1.54
N GLY A 135 11.72 -16.55 -0.42
CA GLY A 135 10.65 -15.54 -0.37
C GLY A 135 9.30 -16.02 -0.92
N GLY A 136 9.16 -17.29 -1.31
CA GLY A 136 7.96 -17.83 -1.97
C GLY A 136 6.83 -18.23 -1.03
N ALA A 137 7.07 -18.21 0.28
CA ALA A 137 6.04 -18.47 1.27
C ALA A 137 6.31 -17.68 2.56
N ILE A 138 5.24 -17.16 3.16
CA ILE A 138 5.24 -16.57 4.49
C ILE A 138 4.36 -17.44 5.38
N ASP A 139 4.97 -18.08 6.35
CA ASP A 139 4.28 -18.89 7.35
C ASP A 139 4.15 -18.09 8.65
N ILE A 140 2.92 -17.98 9.14
CA ILE A 140 2.57 -17.22 10.34
C ILE A 140 1.92 -18.18 11.31
N PHE A 141 2.49 -18.24 12.51
CA PHE A 141 2.07 -19.10 13.61
C PHE A 141 1.63 -18.21 14.77
N PRO A 142 0.32 -17.95 14.92
CA PRO A 142 -0.21 -17.24 16.08
C PRO A 142 0.06 -18.04 17.37
N ASP A 143 0.44 -17.35 18.45
CA ASP A 143 0.69 -18.00 19.74
C ASP A 143 -0.60 -18.60 20.35
N THR A 144 -1.74 -18.00 20.00
CA THR A 144 -3.07 -18.47 20.37
C THR A 144 -3.91 -18.67 19.10
N PRO A 145 -4.69 -19.77 19.00
CA PRO A 145 -5.55 -19.99 17.86
C PRO A 145 -6.47 -18.80 17.64
N VAL A 146 -6.40 -18.20 16.45
CA VAL A 146 -7.20 -17.01 16.15
C VAL A 146 -8.63 -17.47 15.86
N PRO A 147 -9.64 -16.95 16.57
CA PRO A 147 -11.02 -17.36 16.35
C PRO A 147 -11.47 -16.95 14.94
N ASP A 148 -12.50 -17.63 14.44
CA ASP A 148 -13.17 -17.33 13.17
C ASP A 148 -13.95 -16.00 13.21
N THR A 149 -14.24 -15.50 14.42
CA THR A 149 -14.91 -14.22 14.65
C THR A 149 -13.98 -13.01 14.41
N GLY A 150 -14.55 -11.95 13.81
CA GLY A 150 -13.84 -10.71 13.51
C GLY A 150 -13.02 -10.73 12.22
N THR A 151 -12.54 -9.56 11.80
CA THR A 151 -11.69 -9.40 10.61
C THR A 151 -10.23 -9.36 11.05
N ILE A 152 -9.43 -10.23 10.46
CA ILE A 152 -7.98 -10.25 10.69
C ILE A 152 -7.27 -9.98 9.37
N GLY A 153 -5.97 -9.75 9.45
CA GLY A 153 -5.16 -9.72 8.25
C GLY A 153 -3.68 -9.62 8.54
N VAL A 154 -2.92 -9.74 7.47
CA VAL A 154 -1.47 -9.61 7.49
C VAL A 154 -1.12 -8.23 6.97
N TYR A 155 -0.52 -7.42 7.84
CA TYR A 155 0.08 -6.16 7.46
C TYR A 155 1.54 -6.41 7.10
N MET A 156 1.97 -5.93 5.94
CA MET A 156 3.38 -5.95 5.56
C MET A 156 3.80 -4.61 4.95
N ASN A 157 4.96 -4.13 5.36
CA ASN A 157 5.55 -2.90 4.85
C ASN A 157 6.82 -3.23 4.07
N ILE A 158 6.69 -3.28 2.74
CA ILE A 158 7.73 -3.74 1.83
C ILE A 158 7.90 -2.76 0.66
N PHE A 159 8.98 -2.93 -0.09
CA PHE A 159 9.12 -2.25 -1.38
C PHE A 159 8.48 -3.09 -2.47
N ASN A 160 7.75 -2.45 -3.37
CA ASN A 160 7.15 -3.10 -4.53
C ASN A 160 8.25 -3.73 -5.41
N PRO A 161 7.97 -4.87 -6.05
CA PRO A 161 8.95 -5.56 -6.88
C PRO A 161 9.39 -4.70 -8.06
N PHE A 162 10.52 -5.06 -8.66
CA PHE A 162 10.97 -4.42 -9.90
C PHE A 162 10.06 -4.78 -11.09
N ASN A 163 9.60 -6.02 -11.16
CA ASN A 163 8.76 -6.46 -12.27
C ASN A 163 7.34 -5.88 -12.12
N ILE A 164 6.81 -5.32 -13.20
CA ILE A 164 5.43 -4.85 -13.27
C ILE A 164 4.50 -6.02 -13.63
N GLY A 165 3.23 -5.92 -13.24
CA GLY A 165 2.22 -6.91 -13.60
C GLY A 165 1.36 -7.38 -12.43
N MET A 166 0.67 -8.49 -12.65
CA MET A 166 -0.28 -9.08 -11.70
C MET A 166 0.35 -10.22 -10.92
N TYR A 167 0.16 -10.20 -9.60
CA TYR A 167 0.67 -11.19 -8.67
C TYR A 167 -0.48 -11.80 -7.87
N GLN A 168 -0.56 -13.13 -7.85
CA GLN A 168 -1.57 -13.86 -7.10
C GLN A 168 -0.97 -14.44 -5.83
N PHE A 169 -1.36 -13.92 -4.68
CA PHE A 169 -0.93 -14.42 -3.38
C PHE A 169 -2.00 -15.36 -2.85
N ASN A 170 -1.65 -16.61 -2.57
CA ASN A 170 -2.62 -17.60 -2.11
C ASN A 170 -2.56 -17.73 -0.59
N ALA A 171 -3.71 -17.68 0.07
CA ALA A 171 -3.83 -17.90 1.50
C ALA A 171 -4.27 -19.34 1.80
N LEU A 172 -3.49 -20.01 2.62
CA LEU A 172 -3.73 -21.35 3.12
C LEU A 172 -3.78 -21.28 4.64
N ALA A 173 -4.74 -21.95 5.28
CA ALA A 173 -4.84 -22.00 6.72
C ALA A 173 -5.03 -23.41 7.24
N GLN A 174 -4.38 -23.70 8.37
CA GLN A 174 -4.54 -24.95 9.10
C GLN A 174 -5.47 -24.72 10.30
N ALA A 175 -6.48 -25.58 10.44
CA ALA A 175 -7.40 -25.56 11.57
C ALA A 175 -6.86 -26.41 12.75
N PRO A 176 -7.19 -26.06 14.00
CA PRO A 176 -6.95 -26.93 15.15
C PRO A 176 -7.78 -28.22 15.06
N GLY A 177 -7.14 -29.38 15.25
CA GLY A 177 -7.84 -30.68 15.37
C GLY A 177 -8.03 -31.47 14.08
N ASP A 178 -7.73 -30.90 12.91
CA ASP A 178 -7.72 -31.62 11.62
C ASP A 178 -6.32 -32.11 11.24
N VAL A 179 -6.28 -33.07 10.31
CA VAL A 179 -5.06 -33.52 9.60
C VAL A 179 -4.23 -32.28 9.21
N PRO A 180 -2.88 -32.30 9.26
CA PRO A 180 -2.01 -31.15 8.98
C PRO A 180 -2.00 -30.71 7.51
N MET A 181 -3.15 -30.70 6.85
CA MET A 181 -3.38 -30.19 5.50
C MET A 181 -3.85 -28.75 5.62
N ALA A 182 -3.11 -27.83 5.01
CA ALA A 182 -3.51 -26.43 4.94
C ALA A 182 -4.65 -26.28 3.94
N GLY A 183 -5.82 -25.84 4.41
CA GLY A 183 -6.99 -25.60 3.58
C GLY A 183 -6.88 -24.27 2.83
N TYR A 184 -7.31 -24.25 1.58
CA TYR A 184 -7.29 -23.04 0.75
C TYR A 184 -8.40 -22.05 1.18
N LEU A 185 -8.00 -20.84 1.56
CA LEU A 185 -8.92 -19.77 1.94
C LEU A 185 -9.31 -18.90 0.74
N GLY A 186 -8.36 -18.63 -0.15
CA GLY A 186 -8.54 -17.78 -1.32
C GLY A 186 -7.23 -17.12 -1.79
N SER A 187 -7.34 -16.16 -2.69
CA SER A 187 -6.19 -15.39 -3.19
C SER A 187 -6.42 -13.88 -3.16
N TRP A 188 -5.33 -13.15 -2.99
CA TRP A 188 -5.23 -11.72 -3.26
C TRP A 188 -4.55 -11.50 -4.61
N LEU A 189 -5.11 -10.61 -5.44
CA LEU A 189 -4.55 -10.26 -6.75
C LEU A 189 -4.05 -8.84 -6.74
N ILE A 190 -2.74 -8.70 -6.64
CA ILE A 190 -2.06 -7.42 -6.52
C ILE A 190 -1.54 -7.00 -7.88
N GLN A 191 -1.72 -5.74 -8.25
CA GLN A 191 -1.18 -5.16 -9.46
C GLN A 191 -0.05 -4.20 -9.12
N ILE A 192 1.08 -4.34 -9.81
CA ILE A 192 2.19 -3.38 -9.73
C ILE A 192 2.26 -2.63 -11.04
N ASP A 193 2.13 -1.31 -10.93
CA ASP A 193 2.09 -0.41 -12.07
C ASP A 193 3.50 0.09 -12.43
N PRO A 194 3.73 0.41 -13.71
CA PRO A 194 4.95 1.10 -14.12
C PRO A 194 5.08 2.45 -13.41
N PRO A 195 6.31 2.96 -13.25
CA PRO A 195 6.52 4.31 -12.73
C PRO A 195 5.86 5.33 -13.66
N ASN A 196 5.17 6.30 -13.07
CA ASN A 196 4.67 7.45 -13.81
C ASN A 196 5.85 8.37 -14.14
N ASN A 197 6.27 8.40 -15.40
CA ASN A 197 7.24 9.38 -15.90
C ASN A 197 6.56 10.73 -16.11
#